data_AF-A0AAD7Z054-F1
#
_entry.id   AF-A0AAD7Z054-F1
#
_cell.length_a   1.000
_cell.length_b   1.000
_cell.length_c   1.000
_cell.angle_alpha   90.00
_cell.angle_beta   90.00
_cell.angle_gamma   90.00
#
_symmetry.space_group_name_H-M   'P 1'
#
loop_
_entity.id
_entity.type
_entity.pdbx_description
1 polymer ?
#
loop_
_entity_poly.entity_id
_entity_poly.type
_entity_poly.pdbx_seq_one_letter_code
_entity_poly.pdbx_strand_id
1 'polypeptide(L)'
;MDRETWWWDDGVQEATRKKKGLFKKWQGSNSPEDREAYGAAKRACKKAVARARSKSLAPLYDKLETVEGQKLIFKLARAREKATRDISKCLFVRDAQGKLLSCLTNSIPITFLPNRLLTLVLFPLFPPTKLALLFAT
;
A
#
# COMPACT_ATOMS: atom_id res chain seq x y z
N MET A 1 5.41 -11.77 -22.88
CA MET A 1 4.73 -11.28 -21.67
C MET A 1 5.49 -11.82 -20.47
N ASP A 2 6.57 -11.14 -20.09
CA ASP A 2 7.35 -11.49 -18.90
C ASP A 2 6.51 -11.17 -17.67
N ARG A 3 5.84 -12.21 -17.18
CA ARG A 3 5.07 -12.20 -15.94
C ARG A 3 5.99 -11.69 -14.83
N GLU A 4 5.60 -10.60 -14.16
CA GLU A 4 6.43 -9.87 -13.19
C GLU A 4 7.10 -10.79 -12.15
N THR A 5 8.31 -11.27 -12.45
CA THR A 5 9.14 -12.10 -11.55
C THR A 5 10.07 -11.22 -10.71
N TRP A 6 9.87 -9.90 -10.73
CA TRP A 6 10.76 -8.94 -10.08
C TRP A 6 10.51 -8.78 -8.56
N TRP A 7 9.34 -9.21 -8.04
CA TRP A 7 9.02 -9.14 -6.59
C TRP A 7 9.82 -10.17 -5.75
N TRP A 8 10.45 -11.15 -6.38
CA TRP A 8 11.19 -12.24 -5.72
C TRP A 8 12.69 -12.24 -6.09
N ASP A 9 13.35 -11.10 -5.91
CA ASP A 9 14.83 -11.00 -5.95
C ASP A 9 15.48 -12.12 -5.11
N ASP A 10 16.58 -12.70 -5.60
CA ASP A 10 17.24 -13.85 -4.96
C ASP A 10 17.63 -13.55 -3.51
N GLY A 11 18.03 -12.31 -3.21
CA GLY A 11 18.33 -11.87 -1.84
C GLY A 11 17.09 -11.84 -0.94
N VAL A 12 15.91 -11.53 -1.49
CA VAL A 12 14.64 -11.58 -0.76
C VAL A 12 14.22 -13.03 -0.51
N GLN A 13 14.43 -13.92 -1.47
CA GLN A 13 14.17 -15.34 -1.31
C GLN A 13 15.06 -15.96 -0.24
N GLU A 14 16.37 -15.72 -0.30
CA GLU A 14 17.34 -16.25 0.65
C GLU A 14 17.04 -15.75 2.07
N ALA A 15 16.80 -14.45 2.24
CA ALA A 15 16.42 -13.87 3.53
C ALA A 15 15.10 -14.45 4.07
N THR A 16 14.15 -14.77 3.18
CA THR A 16 12.89 -15.42 3.55
C THR A 16 13.09 -16.88 3.96
N ARG A 17 13.94 -17.63 3.25
CA ARG A 17 14.32 -19.01 3.60
C ARG A 17 15.02 -19.06 4.96
N LYS A 18 16.01 -18.19 5.19
CA LYS A 18 16.72 -18.03 6.48
C LYS A 18 15.76 -17.70 7.62
N LYS A 19 14.88 -16.72 7.43
CA LYS A 19 13.83 -16.37 8.42
C LYS A 19 12.93 -17.57 8.75
N LYS A 20 12.45 -18.30 7.74
CA LYS A 20 11.59 -19.48 7.92
C LYS A 20 12.31 -20.60 8.67
N GLY A 21 13.58 -20.86 8.35
CA GLY A 21 14.40 -21.87 9.04
C GLY A 21 14.56 -21.56 10.53
N LEU A 22 14.91 -20.31 10.87
CA LEU A 22 15.07 -19.87 12.26
C LEU A 22 13.75 -19.85 13.02
N PHE A 23 12.64 -19.50 12.36
CA PHE A 23 11.32 -19.59 12.97
C PHE A 23 10.97 -21.03 13.37
N LYS A 24 11.25 -22.02 12.51
CA LYS A 24 11.04 -23.44 12.85
C LYS A 24 11.90 -23.89 14.02
N LYS A 25 13.18 -23.46 14.07
CA LYS A 25 14.08 -23.76 15.19
C LYS A 25 13.54 -23.19 16.51
N TRP A 26 13.20 -21.90 16.52
CA TRP A 26 12.61 -21.26 17.70
C TRP A 26 11.29 -21.90 18.14
N GLN A 27 10.43 -22.33 17.21
CA GLN A 27 9.19 -23.03 17.55
C GLN A 27 9.43 -24.39 18.23
N GLY A 28 10.55 -25.06 17.96
CA GLY A 28 10.91 -26.33 18.59
C GLY A 28 11.64 -26.17 19.93
N SER A 29 12.56 -25.22 20.04
CA SER A 29 13.39 -25.03 21.24
C SER A 29 12.76 -24.11 22.29
N ASN A 30 11.95 -23.13 21.85
CA ASN A 30 11.42 -22.03 22.66
C ASN A 30 12.48 -21.28 23.51
N SER A 31 13.75 -21.33 23.10
CA SER A 31 14.84 -20.66 23.81
C SER A 31 14.86 -19.15 23.49
N PRO A 32 15.31 -18.30 24.43
CA PRO A 32 15.47 -16.87 24.20
C PRO A 32 16.52 -16.55 23.13
N GLU A 33 17.61 -17.33 23.05
CA GLU A 33 18.66 -17.15 22.04
C GLU A 33 18.14 -17.38 20.62
N ASP A 34 17.34 -18.44 20.42
CA ASP A 34 16.72 -18.74 19.13
C ASP A 34 15.67 -17.68 18.73
N ARG A 35 14.99 -17.10 19.73
CA ARG A 35 14.05 -15.99 19.52
C ARG A 35 14.76 -14.74 19.01
N GLU A 36 15.92 -14.42 19.57
CA GLU A 36 16.75 -13.28 19.14
C GLU A 36 17.30 -13.49 17.73
N ALA A 37 17.83 -14.68 17.44
CA ALA A 37 18.32 -15.06 16.12
C ALA A 37 17.20 -14.93 15.05
N TYR A 38 16.00 -15.44 15.34
CA TYR A 38 14.84 -15.24 14.48
C TYR A 38 14.49 -13.75 14.33
N GLY A 39 14.51 -12.98 15.42
CA GLY A 39 14.26 -11.53 15.41
C GLY A 39 15.22 -10.77 14.49
N ALA A 40 16.51 -11.10 14.52
CA ALA A 40 17.53 -10.54 13.64
C ALA A 40 17.24 -10.88 12.17
N ALA A 41 17.00 -12.16 11.86
CA ALA A 41 16.69 -12.60 10.50
C ALA A 41 15.37 -12.02 9.95
N LYS A 42 14.36 -11.85 10.80
CA LYS A 42 13.10 -11.18 10.46
C LYS A 42 13.34 -9.72 10.07
N ARG A 43 14.18 -9.00 10.81
CA ARG A 43 14.57 -7.61 10.48
C ARG A 43 15.36 -7.56 9.16
N ALA A 44 16.29 -8.48 8.95
CA ALA A 44 17.08 -8.57 7.71
C ALA A 44 16.17 -8.83 6.49
N CYS A 45 15.24 -9.78 6.58
CA CYS A 45 14.25 -10.05 5.54
C CYS A 45 13.38 -8.83 5.24
N LYS A 46 12.89 -8.11 6.26
CA LYS A 46 12.15 -6.85 6.04
C LYS A 46 12.99 -5.79 5.31
N LYS A 47 14.27 -5.65 5.67
CA LYS A 47 15.20 -4.73 4.99
C LYS A 47 15.40 -5.13 3.51
N ALA A 48 15.59 -6.41 3.23
CA ALA A 48 15.75 -6.90 1.86
C ALA A 48 14.52 -6.61 1.01
N VAL A 49 13.31 -6.91 1.53
CA VAL A 49 12.04 -6.60 0.86
C VAL A 49 11.90 -5.09 0.60
N ALA A 50 12.20 -4.26 1.59
CA ALA A 50 12.13 -2.80 1.45
C ALA A 50 13.09 -2.29 0.37
N ARG A 51 14.34 -2.80 0.34
CA ARG A 51 15.32 -2.45 -0.70
C ARG A 51 14.85 -2.87 -2.10
N ALA A 52 14.38 -4.11 -2.25
CA ALA A 52 13.86 -4.59 -3.54
C ALA A 52 12.67 -3.74 -4.02
N ARG A 53 11.73 -3.43 -3.13
CA ARG A 53 10.59 -2.55 -3.43
C ARG A 53 11.01 -1.13 -3.77
N SER A 54 12.04 -0.59 -3.10
CA SER A 54 12.54 0.75 -3.39
C SER A 54 13.21 0.79 -4.76
N LYS A 55 14.01 -0.22 -5.12
CA LYS A 55 14.68 -0.30 -6.42
C LYS A 55 13.70 -0.34 -7.59
N SER A 56 12.63 -1.10 -7.45
CA SER A 56 11.62 -1.19 -8.52
C SER A 56 10.72 0.02 -8.63
N LEU A 57 10.50 0.73 -7.51
CA LEU A 57 9.67 1.93 -7.48
C LEU A 57 10.47 3.19 -7.85
N ALA A 58 11.80 3.15 -7.76
CA ALA A 58 12.69 4.23 -8.18
C ALA A 58 12.36 4.78 -9.59
N PRO A 59 12.27 3.96 -10.66
CA PRO A 59 11.93 4.48 -12.00
C PRO A 59 10.52 5.08 -12.11
N LEU A 60 9.60 4.74 -11.19
CA LEU A 60 8.32 5.43 -11.11
C LEU A 60 8.47 6.83 -10.50
N TYR A 61 9.29 6.96 -9.44
CA TYR A 61 9.59 8.24 -8.81
C TYR A 61 10.34 9.18 -9.76
N ASP A 62 11.32 8.67 -10.51
CA ASP A 62 12.05 9.48 -11.51
C ASP A 62 11.10 10.06 -12.57
N LYS A 63 10.10 9.27 -13.00
CA LYS A 63 9.06 9.75 -13.93
C LYS A 63 8.17 10.80 -13.30
N LEU A 64 7.84 10.68 -12.00
CA LEU A 64 6.98 11.61 -11.25
C LEU A 64 7.59 13.01 -11.10
N GLU A 65 8.92 13.12 -11.09
CA GLU A 65 9.62 14.42 -11.02
C GLU A 65 9.48 15.26 -12.30
N THR A 66 9.03 14.64 -13.40
CA THR A 66 8.74 15.35 -14.65
C THR A 66 7.33 15.97 -14.64
N VAL A 67 7.13 17.05 -15.41
CA VAL A 67 5.80 17.69 -15.58
C VAL A 67 4.76 16.72 -16.14
N GLU A 68 5.21 15.74 -16.95
CA GLU A 68 4.36 14.65 -17.45
C GLU A 68 4.02 13.61 -16.37
N GLY A 69 4.95 13.37 -15.45
CA GLY A 69 4.78 12.54 -14.27
C GLY A 69 3.71 13.02 -13.31
N GLN A 70 3.60 14.33 -13.10
CA GLN A 70 2.54 14.91 -12.28
C GLN A 70 1.14 14.53 -12.81
N LYS A 71 0.97 14.47 -14.15
CA LYS A 71 -0.29 14.00 -14.79
C LYS A 71 -0.57 12.53 -14.49
N LEU A 72 0.47 11.69 -14.26
CA LEU A 72 0.29 10.28 -13.88
C LEU A 72 -0.31 10.13 -12.48
N ILE A 73 -0.01 11.02 -11.53
CA ILE A 73 -0.63 11.01 -10.19
C ILE A 73 -2.14 11.19 -10.32
N PHE A 74 -2.56 12.20 -11.09
CA PHE A 74 -3.98 12.46 -11.31
C PHE A 74 -4.68 11.30 -12.04
N LYS A 75 -4.01 10.67 -13.01
CA LYS A 75 -4.52 9.45 -13.67
C LYS A 75 -4.66 8.29 -12.68
N LEU A 76 -3.68 8.08 -11.82
CA LEU A 76 -3.70 7.03 -10.80
C LEU A 76 -4.79 7.26 -9.75
N ALA A 77 -4.96 8.51 -9.31
CA ALA A 77 -6.03 8.91 -8.40
C ALA A 77 -7.42 8.63 -9.03
N ARG A 78 -7.64 9.05 -10.28
CA ARG A 78 -8.89 8.74 -11.01
C ARG A 78 -9.11 7.25 -11.23
N ALA A 79 -8.06 6.49 -11.49
CA ALA A 79 -8.16 5.03 -11.65
C ALA A 79 -8.57 4.35 -10.35
N ARG A 80 -8.00 4.78 -9.21
CA ARG A 80 -8.39 4.30 -7.87
C ARG A 80 -9.83 4.67 -7.56
N GLU A 81 -10.20 5.93 -7.76
CA GLU A 81 -11.58 6.41 -7.59
C GLU A 81 -12.55 5.57 -8.43
N LYS A 82 -12.23 5.33 -9.70
CA LYS A 82 -13.04 4.49 -10.59
C LYS A 82 -13.14 3.04 -10.10
N ALA A 83 -12.07 2.47 -9.56
CA ALA A 83 -12.08 1.11 -9.03
C ALA A 83 -12.90 0.99 -7.74
N THR A 84 -12.96 2.05 -6.93
CA THR A 84 -13.77 2.09 -5.70
C THR A 84 -15.22 2.50 -5.93
N ARG A 85 -15.58 2.94 -7.14
CA ARG A 85 -16.98 3.25 -7.48
C ARG A 85 -17.78 1.95 -7.54
N ASP A 86 -18.60 1.76 -6.52
CA ASP A 86 -19.57 0.66 -6.42
C ASP A 86 -20.60 0.72 -7.56
N ILE A 87 -21.00 1.94 -7.94
CA ILE A 87 -21.87 2.21 -9.08
C ILE A 87 -21.02 2.63 -10.29
N SER A 88 -20.87 1.72 -11.25
CA SER A 88 -20.09 1.96 -12.48
C SER A 88 -20.88 2.63 -13.60
N LYS A 89 -22.22 2.62 -13.53
CA LYS A 89 -23.15 3.33 -14.43
C LYS A 89 -24.10 4.17 -13.59
N CYS A 90 -24.19 5.47 -13.85
CA CYS A 90 -25.18 6.32 -13.18
C CYS A 90 -26.59 5.73 -13.41
N LEU A 91 -27.25 5.33 -12.33
CA LEU A 91 -28.66 4.98 -12.39
C LEU A 91 -29.44 6.29 -12.35
N PHE A 92 -30.18 6.53 -13.44
CA PHE A 92 -30.99 7.72 -13.63
C PHE A 92 -32.43 7.36 -13.32
N VAL A 93 -33.01 7.95 -12.27
CA VAL A 93 -34.45 7.84 -12.01
C VAL A 93 -35.13 8.91 -12.85
N ARG A 94 -35.97 8.49 -13.80
CA ARG A 94 -36.79 9.39 -14.64
C ARG A 94 -38.24 9.29 -14.22
N ASP A 95 -38.94 10.41 -14.30
CA ASP A 95 -40.39 10.49 -14.18
C ASP A 95 -41.08 9.92 -15.45
N ALA A 96 -42.39 9.66 -15.39
CA ALA A 96 -43.20 9.20 -16.51
C ALA A 96 -43.16 10.15 -17.73
N GLN A 97 -42.88 11.44 -17.51
CA GLN A 97 -42.68 12.44 -18.56
C GLN A 97 -41.22 12.52 -19.07
N GLY A 98 -40.36 11.56 -18.70
CA GLY A 98 -38.97 11.47 -19.16
C GLY A 98 -38.00 12.45 -18.48
N LYS A 99 -38.49 13.31 -17.57
CA LYS A 99 -37.70 14.28 -16.79
C LYS A 99 -36.85 13.54 -15.75
N LEU A 100 -35.56 13.90 -15.66
CA LEU A 100 -34.64 13.30 -14.70
C LEU A 100 -34.90 13.82 -13.29
N LEU A 101 -35.16 12.94 -12.33
CA LEU A 101 -35.46 13.29 -10.94
C LEU A 101 -34.23 13.20 -10.04
N SER A 102 -33.42 12.15 -10.21
CA SER A 102 -32.15 12.01 -9.49
C SER A 102 -31.17 11.15 -10.27
N CYS A 103 -29.88 11.47 -10.16
CA CYS A 103 -28.80 10.60 -10.58
C CYS A 103 -28.12 10.05 -9.32
N LEU A 104 -28.17 8.73 -9.14
CA LEU A 104 -27.47 8.08 -8.03
C LEU A 104 -26.00 7.94 -8.40
N THR A 105 -25.23 9.00 -8.14
CA THR A 105 -23.77 8.93 -8.11
C THR A 105 -23.33 8.88 -6.65
N ASN A 106 -22.96 7.70 -6.14
CA ASN A 106 -22.24 7.56 -4.88
C ASN A 106 -20.78 8.03 -5.01
N SER A 107 -20.56 9.14 -5.71
CA SER A 107 -19.27 9.82 -5.77
C SER A 107 -19.31 10.87 -4.67
N ILE A 108 -18.67 10.60 -3.52
CA ILE A 108 -18.26 11.69 -2.65
C ILE A 108 -17.33 12.54 -3.54
N PRO A 109 -17.68 13.80 -3.87
CA PRO A 109 -16.80 14.61 -4.69
C PRO A 109 -15.47 14.72 -3.96
N ILE A 110 -14.35 14.64 -4.69
CA ILE A 110 -13.05 15.04 -4.16
C ILE A 110 -13.11 16.56 -3.98
N THR A 111 -13.85 17.05 -3.00
CA THR A 111 -13.78 18.43 -2.57
C THR A 111 -12.45 18.55 -1.84
N PHE A 112 -11.46 19.06 -2.58
CA PHE A 112 -10.32 19.72 -1.98
C PHE A 112 -10.88 20.93 -1.21
N LEU A 113 -11.22 20.72 0.07
CA LEU A 113 -11.65 21.79 0.97
C LEU A 113 -10.41 22.67 1.24
N PRO A 114 -10.38 23.91 0.73
CA PRO A 114 -9.33 24.85 1.09
C PRO A 114 -9.65 25.32 2.50
N ASN A 115 -8.73 25.15 3.44
CA ASN A 115 -8.84 25.62 4.82
C ASN A 115 -9.77 24.80 5.73
N ARG A 116 -9.26 23.66 6.20
CA ARG A 116 -9.48 23.23 7.59
C ARG A 116 -8.23 22.50 8.08
N LEU A 117 -7.62 23.10 9.11
CA LEU A 117 -6.52 22.62 9.95
C LEU A 117 -6.23 21.11 9.85
N LEU A 118 -5.08 20.79 9.23
CA LEU A 118 -4.24 19.60 9.42
C LEU A 118 -4.84 18.44 10.26
N THR A 119 -5.87 17.78 9.77
CA THR A 119 -6.08 16.36 10.07
C THR A 119 -5.44 15.57 8.94
N LEU A 120 -4.11 15.41 9.05
CA LEU A 120 -3.39 14.38 8.31
C LEU A 120 -3.98 13.04 8.72
N VAL A 121 -4.86 12.52 7.87
CA VAL A 121 -5.24 11.10 7.85
C VAL A 121 -3.98 10.33 7.47
N LEU A 122 -3.13 10.13 8.47
CA LEU A 122 -1.96 9.29 8.39
C LEU A 122 -2.46 7.83 8.47
N PHE A 123 -2.71 7.28 7.28
CA PHE A 123 -2.41 5.88 6.90
C PHE A 123 -3.39 4.75 7.30
N PRO A 124 -3.37 3.62 6.57
CA PRO A 124 -2.23 2.70 6.65
C PRO A 124 -1.75 2.11 5.30
N LEU A 125 -0.58 2.58 4.86
CA LEU A 125 0.46 1.79 4.21
C LEU A 125 1.54 1.40 5.25
N PHE A 126 1.17 0.99 6.47
CA PHE A 126 2.07 0.29 7.41
C PHE A 126 1.25 -0.64 8.32
N PRO A 127 1.62 -1.91 8.51
CA PRO A 127 0.84 -2.84 9.31
C PRO A 127 0.87 -2.48 10.81
N PRO A 128 -0.25 -2.66 11.54
CA PRO A 128 -0.41 -2.23 12.93
C PRO A 128 0.30 -3.19 13.90
N THR A 129 1.62 -3.07 14.06
CA THR A 129 2.34 -3.76 15.15
C THR A 129 3.49 -2.92 15.73
N LYS A 130 3.51 -1.60 15.52
CA LYS A 130 4.63 -0.73 15.95
C LYS A 130 4.24 0.59 16.62
N LEU A 131 3.02 0.71 17.15
CA LEU A 131 2.59 1.90 17.88
C LEU A 131 2.87 1.87 19.40
N ALA A 132 3.42 0.78 19.94
CA ALA A 132 3.61 0.62 21.39
C ALA A 132 4.97 1.12 21.95
N LEU A 133 5.86 1.70 21.13
CA LEU A 133 7.25 2.02 21.56
C LEU A 133 7.65 3.49 21.40
N LEU A 134 6.70 4.41 21.22
CA LEU A 134 6.98 5.85 21.07
C LEU A 134 6.45 6.72 22.23
N PHE A 135 5.87 6.11 23.27
CA PHE A 135 5.39 6.80 24.48
C PHE A 135 5.94 6.18 25.78
N ALA A 136 7.20 5.78 25.78
CA ALA A 136 7.91 5.37 26.99
C ALA A 136 9.35 5.88 26.92
N THR A 137 9.50 7.18 27.20
CA THR A 137 10.60 7.65 28.06
C THR A 137 10.26 7.33 29.49
#